data_AF-S3LAR6-F1
#
_entry.id   AF-S3LAR6-F1
#
_cell.length_a   1.000
_cell.length_b   1.000
_cell.length_c   1.000
_cell.angle_alpha   90.00
_cell.angle_beta   90.00
_cell.angle_gamma   90.00
#
_symmetry.space_group_name_H-M   'P 1'
#
loop_
_entity.id
_entity.type
_entity.pdbx_description
1 polymer ?
#
loop_
_entity_poly.entity_id
_entity_poly.type
_entity_poly.pdbx_seq_one_letter_code
_entity_poly.pdbx_strand_id
1 'polypeptide(L)' 'MNQRQQAKAAKKFIENWIGHGYEKGETQKFWIDLLTTVFGVENIAQFIFFEEQVKDTIQNKTVATSKNGGF' A
#
# COMPACT_ATOMS: atom_id res chain seq x y z
N MET A 1 0.15 25.42 1.46
CA MET A 1 1.04 25.13 2.60
C MET A 1 2.37 25.85 2.41
N ASN A 2 2.98 26.44 3.44
CA ASN A 2 4.37 26.95 3.38
C ASN A 2 5.37 26.00 4.07
N GLN A 3 6.67 26.22 3.88
CA GLN A 3 7.72 25.32 4.38
C GLN A 3 7.71 25.15 5.92
N ARG A 4 7.44 26.22 6.67
CA ARG A 4 7.36 26.16 8.14
C ARG A 4 6.15 25.34 8.62
N GLN A 5 5.00 25.52 7.96
CA GLN A 5 3.79 24.75 8.25
C GLN A 5 3.98 23.27 7.90
N GLN A 6 4.62 22.99 6.76
CA GLN A 6 4.92 21.63 6.34
C GLN A 6 5.85 20.92 7.33
N ALA A 7 6.93 21.58 7.79
CA ALA A 7 7.82 21.01 8.79
C ALA A 7 7.11 20.70 10.11
N LYS A 8 6.21 21.57 10.55
CA LYS A 8 5.38 21.34 11.73
C LYS A 8 4.41 20.16 11.53
N ALA A 9 3.79 20.08 10.35
CA ALA A 9 2.90 18.98 10.00
C ALA A 9 3.65 17.64 9.94
N ALA A 10 4.84 17.62 9.35
CA ALA A 10 5.71 16.44 9.29
C ALA A 10 6.09 15.95 10.70
N LYS A 11 6.42 16.86 11.62
CA LYS A 11 6.71 16.48 13.00
C LYS A 11 5.51 15.81 13.67
N LYS A 12 4.33 16.39 13.53
CA LYS A 12 3.08 15.85 14.08
C LYS A 12 2.71 14.51 13.43
N PHE A 13 2.91 14.37 12.13
CA PHE A 13 2.74 13.12 11.41
C PHE A 13 3.63 12.02 12.00
N ILE A 14 4.93 12.30 12.19
CA ILE A 14 5.85 11.34 12.82
C ILE A 14 5.36 10.96 14.22
N GLU A 15 5.03 11.95 15.07
CA GLU A 15 4.51 11.70 16.43
C GLU A 15 3.28 10.78 16.43
N ASN A 16 2.37 10.95 15.48
CA ASN A 16 1.17 10.12 15.34
C ASN A 16 1.46 8.70 14.84
N TRP A 17 2.53 8.51 14.07
CA TRP A 17 2.88 7.23 13.46
C TRP A 17 3.96 6.46 14.23
N ILE A 18 4.51 7.01 15.31
CA ILE A 18 5.39 6.27 16.22
C ILE A 18 4.62 5.09 16.80
N GLY A 19 5.18 3.88 16.67
CA GLY A 19 4.55 2.65 17.16
C GLY A 19 3.47 2.07 16.24
N HIS A 20 3.14 2.76 15.15
CA HIS A 20 2.36 2.23 14.03
C HIS A 20 3.29 1.56 13.01
N GLY A 21 2.76 0.65 12.18
CA GLY A 21 3.58 -0.08 11.20
C GLY A 21 3.12 -1.50 10.91
N TYR A 22 1.86 -1.85 11.20
CA TYR A 22 1.32 -3.13 10.74
C TYR A 22 1.15 -3.10 9.21
N GLU A 23 2.17 -3.62 8.51
CA GLU A 23 2.38 -3.50 7.05
C GLU A 23 1.14 -3.88 6.20
N LYS A 24 0.37 -4.87 6.63
CA LYS A 24 -0.80 -5.33 5.83
C LYS A 24 -2.04 -4.45 5.98
N GLY A 25 -2.18 -3.71 7.08
CA GLY A 25 -3.41 -2.97 7.39
C GLY A 25 -3.27 -1.46 7.39
N GLU A 26 -2.04 -0.95 7.53
CA GLU A 26 -1.79 0.48 7.75
C GLU A 26 -1.13 1.19 6.56
N THR A 27 -0.61 0.46 5.57
CA THR A 27 0.07 1.05 4.39
C THR A 27 -0.81 2.04 3.62
N GLN A 28 -2.07 1.70 3.34
CA GLN A 28 -2.97 2.64 2.67
C GLN A 28 -3.27 3.87 3.54
N LYS A 29 -3.49 3.67 4.84
CA LYS A 29 -3.73 4.76 5.80
C LYS A 29 -2.53 5.70 5.90
N PHE A 30 -1.32 5.15 5.85
CA PHE A 30 -0.06 5.90 5.87
C PHE A 30 0.02 6.89 4.72
N TRP A 31 -0.19 6.41 3.49
CA TRP A 31 -0.11 7.27 2.31
C TRP A 31 -1.19 8.34 2.28
N ILE A 32 -2.42 8.00 2.68
CA ILE A 32 -3.52 8.97 2.78
C ILE A 32 -3.18 10.08 3.77
N ASP A 33 -2.76 9.71 4.99
CA ASP A 33 -2.47 10.67 6.06
C ASP A 33 -1.27 11.56 5.69
N LEU A 34 -0.20 10.97 5.15
CA LEU A 34 0.99 11.72 4.71
C LEU A 34 0.64 12.75 3.63
N LEU A 35 -0.05 12.34 2.58
CA LEU A 35 -0.37 13.20 1.43
C LEU A 35 -1.32 14.33 1.82
N THR A 36 -2.32 14.05 2.65
CA THR A 36 -3.30 15.05 3.08
C THR A 36 -2.75 15.99 4.14
N THR A 37 -2.03 15.49 5.14
CA THR A 37 -1.63 16.30 6.30
C THR A 37 -0.27 16.99 6.13
N VAL A 38 0.69 16.35 5.46
CA VAL A 38 2.06 16.89 5.28
C VAL A 38 2.26 17.52 3.92
N PHE A 39 1.56 17.06 2.88
CA PHE A 39 1.63 17.69 1.56
C PHE A 39 0.43 18.56 1.22
N GLY A 40 -0.66 18.47 1.98
CA GLY A 40 -1.86 19.26 1.73
C GLY A 40 -2.53 18.92 0.40
N VAL A 41 -2.39 17.67 -0.07
CA VAL A 41 -3.03 17.22 -1.30
C VAL A 41 -4.52 17.11 -1.05
N GLU A 42 -5.30 17.86 -1.81
CA GLU A 42 -6.76 17.80 -1.81
C GLU A 42 -7.26 16.83 -2.87
N ASN A 43 -8.49 16.33 -2.70
CA ASN A 43 -9.12 15.41 -3.65
C ASN A 43 -8.28 14.15 -3.97
N ILE A 44 -7.52 13.64 -3.00
CA ILE A 44 -6.54 12.55 -3.21
C ILE A 44 -7.17 11.31 -3.85
N ALA A 45 -8.45 11.06 -3.56
CA ALA A 45 -9.20 9.92 -4.08
C ALA A 45 -9.26 9.88 -5.62
N GLN A 46 -9.02 11.01 -6.30
CA GLN A 46 -8.97 11.10 -7.77
C GLN A 46 -7.59 10.73 -8.34
N PHE A 47 -6.53 10.75 -7.52
CA PHE A 47 -5.14 10.62 -7.98
C PHE A 47 -4.41 9.41 -7.39
N ILE A 48 -4.89 8.89 -6.25
CA ILE A 48 -4.23 7.82 -5.53
C ILE A 48 -4.65 6.45 -6.08
N PHE A 49 -3.65 5.65 -6.43
CA PHE A 49 -3.82 4.24 -6.77
C PHE A 49 -2.98 3.43 -5.79
N PHE A 50 -3.61 2.46 -5.13
CA PHE A 50 -2.92 1.56 -4.21
C PHE A 50 -2.43 0.32 -4.93
N GLU A 51 -1.46 -0.36 -4.33
CA GLU A 51 -0.98 -1.65 -4.81
C GLU A 51 -2.11 -2.68 -4.94
N GLU A 52 -2.07 -3.48 -6.00
CA GLU A 52 -3.00 -4.58 -6.18
C GLU A 52 -2.54 -5.77 -5.33
N GLN A 53 -3.42 -6.28 -4.48
CA GLN A 53 -3.12 -7.45 -3.68
C GLN A 53 -3.02 -8.67 -4.61
N VAL A 54 -1.84 -9.31 -4.66
CA VAL A 54 -1.68 -10.60 -5.33
C VAL A 54 -2.53 -11.61 -4.58
N LYS A 55 -3.60 -12.09 -5.22
CA LYS A 55 -4.35 -13.25 -4.72
C LYS A 55 -3.48 -14.47 -4.94
N ASP A 56 -3.22 -15.25 -3.91
CA ASP A 56 -2.46 -16.52 -3.93
C ASP A 56 -3.13 -17.63 -4.79
N THR A 57 -4.01 -17.30 -5.72
CA THR A 57 -4.56 -18.25 -6.69
C THR A 57 -3.56 -18.46 -7.82
N ILE A 58 -2.40 -19.03 -7.51
CA ILE A 58 -1.74 -19.92 -8.45
C ILE A 58 -2.63 -21.16 -8.51
N GLN A 59 -3.60 -21.18 -9.43
CA GLN A 59 -4.25 -22.42 -9.79
C GLN A 59 -3.18 -23.31 -10.41
N ASN A 60 -2.62 -24.23 -9.61
CA ASN A 60 -1.78 -25.30 -10.12
C ASN A 60 -2.63 -26.14 -11.08
N LYS A 61 -2.49 -25.79 -12.36
CA LYS A 61 -2.93 -26.54 -13.52
C LYS A 61 -2.53 -28.00 -13.30
N THR A 62 -3.52 -28.87 -13.17
CA THR A 62 -3.32 -30.32 -13.03
C THR A 62 -2.47 -30.77 -14.21
N VAL A 63 -1.22 -31.17 -13.95
CA VAL A 63 -0.38 -31.77 -14.98
C VAL A 63 -0.99 -33.14 -15.24
N ALA A 64 -1.81 -33.23 -16.29
CA ALA A 64 -2.24 -34.51 -16.82
C ALA A 64 -0.99 -35.20 -17.38
N THR A 65 -0.37 -36.06 -16.58
CA THR A 65 0.60 -37.03 -17.06
C THR A 65 -0.16 -37.96 -18.01
N SER A 66 -0.12 -37.63 -19.30
CA SER A 66 -0.53 -38.55 -20.37
C SER A 66 0.29 -39.83 -20.19
N LYS A 67 -0.40 -40.94 -19.89
CA LYS A 67 0.08 -42.27 -20.25
C LYS A 67 0.51 -42.21 -21.72
N ASN A 68 1.75 -42.58 -22.03
CA ASN A 68 2.14 -43.27 -23.27
C ASN A 68 3.66 -43.56 -23.30
N GLY A 69 3.99 -44.81 -23.58
CA GLY A 69 5.34 -45.39 -23.62
C GLY A 69 5.42 -46.55 -22.63
N GLY A 70 5.03 -47.78 -22.95
CA GLY A 70 5.32 -48.51 -24.18
C GLY A 70 6.66 -49.22 -23.99
N PHE A 71 6.64 -50.40 -23.36
CA PHE A 71 7.31 -51.67 -23.68
C PHE A 71 6.80 -52.73 -22.70
#